data_AF-A0A9W9JYI7-F1
#
_entry.id   AF-A0A9W9JYI7-F1
#
_cell.length_a   1.000
_cell.length_b   1.000
_cell.length_c   1.000
_cell.angle_alpha   90.00
_cell.angle_beta   90.00
_cell.angle_gamma   90.00
#
_symmetry.space_group_name_H-M   'P 1'
#
loop_
_entity.id
_entity.type
_entity.pdbx_description
1 polymer ?
#
loop_
_entity_poly.entity_id
_entity_poly.type
_entity_poly.pdbx_seq_one_letter_code
_entity_poly.pdbx_strand_id
1 'polypeptide(L)' 'MNRNTFLSWDDRRDSGIPWFDINEKDAIFDMLRQMLSFRPENCPTTKEIFESEWMVIWALPENGKISDNV' A
#
# COMPACT_ATOMS: atom_id res chain seq x y z
N MET A 1 17.42 -26.94 18.56
CA MET A 1 16.70 -26.48 17.35
C MET A 1 16.16 -25.09 17.63
N ASN A 2 16.85 -24.07 17.13
CA ASN A 2 16.46 -22.67 17.32
C ASN A 2 15.39 -22.32 16.28
N ARG A 3 14.11 -22.30 16.70
CA ARG A 3 13.02 -21.75 15.89
C ARG A 3 13.04 -20.23 16.05
N ASN A 4 14.06 -19.57 15.53
CA ASN A 4 13.99 -18.13 15.29
C ASN A 4 13.00 -17.95 14.14
N THR A 5 11.74 -17.81 14.53
CA THR A 5 10.59 -17.42 13.72
C THR A 5 10.95 -16.14 12.97
N PHE A 6 11.30 -16.28 11.70
CA PHE A 6 11.71 -15.21 10.79
C PHE A 6 10.61 -14.16 10.47
N LEU A 7 9.53 -14.15 11.25
CA LEU A 7 8.42 -13.21 11.18
C LEU A 7 7.93 -13.01 12.61
N SER A 8 8.82 -12.55 13.50
CA SER A 8 8.32 -11.84 14.67
C SER A 8 7.58 -10.64 14.10
N TRP A 9 6.27 -10.58 14.32
CA TRP A 9 5.45 -9.42 14.03
C TRP A 9 5.81 -8.29 15.02
N ASP A 10 7.11 -8.08 15.30
CA ASP A 10 7.58 -6.89 15.99
C ASP A 10 7.05 -5.72 15.16
N ASP A 11 6.19 -4.96 15.82
CA ASP A 11 5.03 -4.36 15.20
C ASP A 11 5.45 -3.29 14.19
N ARG A 12 4.58 -2.97 13.21
CA ARG A 12 4.71 -1.70 12.43
C ARG A 12 4.93 -0.49 13.35
N ARG A 13 4.44 -0.58 14.59
CA ARG A 13 4.67 0.37 15.70
C ARG A 13 6.14 0.49 16.10
N ASP A 14 6.85 -0.62 16.27
CA ASP A 14 8.24 -0.63 16.74
C ASP A 14 9.22 -0.19 15.65
N SER A 15 8.83 -0.35 14.38
CA SER A 15 9.54 0.20 13.22
C SER A 15 9.25 1.68 12.95
N GLY A 16 8.42 2.33 13.79
CA GLY A 16 8.07 3.74 13.63
C GLY A 16 7.23 4.05 12.39
N ILE A 17 6.62 3.03 11.77
CA ILE A 17 5.77 3.20 10.59
C ILE A 17 4.41 3.73 11.06
N PRO A 18 4.01 4.95 10.64
CA PRO A 18 2.74 5.52 11.06
C PRO A 18 1.57 4.70 10.52
N TRP A 19 0.45 4.78 11.24
CA TRP A 19 -0.82 4.24 10.76
C TRP A 19 -1.35 5.09 9.61
N PHE A 20 -2.09 4.45 8.71
CA PHE A 20 -2.83 5.17 7.68
C PHE A 20 -3.86 6.08 8.33
N ASP A 21 -3.99 7.30 7.78
CA ASP A 21 -5.12 8.16 8.08
C ASP A 21 -6.43 7.50 7.59
N ILE A 22 -7.57 7.95 8.13
CA ILE A 22 -8.89 7.44 7.74
C ILE A 22 -9.11 7.60 6.23
N ASN A 23 -8.75 8.76 5.66
CA ASN A 23 -8.94 9.02 4.23
C ASN A 23 -8.04 8.15 3.36
N GLU A 24 -6.78 7.99 3.76
CA GLU A 24 -5.83 7.12 3.06
C GLU A 24 -6.30 5.67 3.08
N LYS A 25 -6.80 5.23 4.23
CA LYS A 25 -7.34 3.89 4.42
C LYS A 25 -8.56 3.64 3.52
N ASP A 26 -9.50 4.58 3.46
CA ASP A 26 -10.68 4.41 2.62
C ASP A 26 -10.30 4.40 1.13
N ALA A 27 -9.42 5.31 0.70
CA ALA A 27 -8.92 5.37 -0.67
C ALA A 27 -8.17 4.09 -1.10
N ILE A 28 -7.28 3.54 -0.24
CA ILE A 28 -6.56 2.29 -0.57
C ILE A 28 -7.52 1.10 -0.64
N PHE A 29 -8.52 1.02 0.25
CA PHE A 29 -9.48 -0.07 0.21
C PHE A 29 -10.40 -0.01 -1.00
N ASP A 30 -10.80 1.18 -1.43
CA ASP A 30 -11.63 1.34 -2.62
C ASP A 30 -10.86 1.00 -3.91
N MET A 31 -9.57 1.35 -3.97
CA MET A 31 -8.69 0.89 -5.05
C MET A 31 -8.52 -0.65 -5.03
N LEU A 32 -8.18 -1.22 -3.88
CA LEU A 32 -7.93 -2.66 -3.74
C LEU A 32 -9.17 -3.52 -4.01
N ARG A 33 -10.36 -3.06 -3.62
CA ARG A 33 -11.63 -3.75 -3.94
C ARG A 33 -11.84 -3.93 -5.44
N GLN A 34 -11.46 -2.92 -6.23
CA GLN A 34 -11.56 -2.99 -7.69
C GLN A 34 -10.49 -3.92 -8.27
N MET A 35 -9.24 -3.80 -7.79
CA MET A 35 -8.13 -4.67 -8.21
C MET A 35 -8.37 -6.15 -7.89
N LEU A 36 -8.97 -6.44 -6.74
CA LEU A 36 -9.25 -7.79 -6.26
C LEU A 36 -10.66 -8.26 -6.66
N SER A 37 -11.24 -7.67 -7.70
CA SER A 37 -12.48 -8.16 -8.28
C SER A 37 -12.30 -9.61 -8.75
N PHE A 38 -13.28 -10.46 -8.44
CA PHE A 38 -13.30 -11.86 -8.86
C PHE A 38 -13.23 -12.02 -10.38
N ARG A 39 -13.89 -11.12 -11.12
CA ARG A 39 -13.86 -11.10 -12.58
C ARG A 39 -12.67 -10.25 -13.05
N PRO A 40 -11.76 -10.80 -13.86
CA PRO A 40 -10.59 -10.08 -14.33
C PRO A 40 -10.96 -8.90 -15.24
N GLU A 41 -12.09 -8.94 -15.94
CA GLU A 41 -12.57 -7.85 -16.80
C GLU A 41 -12.97 -6.60 -16.01
N ASN A 42 -13.26 -6.77 -14.71
CA ASN A 42 -13.59 -5.67 -13.81
C ASN A 42 -12.36 -5.18 -13.04
N CYS A 43 -11.20 -5.84 -13.20
CA CYS A 43 -9.96 -5.37 -12.61
C CYS A 43 -9.47 -4.15 -13.40
N PRO A 44 -9.21 -3.02 -12.73
CA PRO A 44 -8.70 -1.84 -13.39
C PRO A 44 -7.32 -2.11 -14.01
N THR A 45 -7.07 -1.47 -15.14
CA THR A 45 -5.77 -1.52 -15.81
C THR A 45 -4.73 -0.82 -14.94
N THR A 46 -3.46 -1.21 -15.09
CA THR A 46 -2.32 -0.56 -14.41
C THR A 46 -2.39 0.97 -14.51
N LYS A 47 -2.72 1.52 -15.68
CA LYS A 47 -2.84 2.98 -15.88
C LYS A 47 -3.94 3.60 -15.00
N GLU A 48 -5.10 2.96 -14.91
CA GLU A 48 -6.23 3.44 -14.09
C GLU A 48 -5.89 3.38 -12.60
N ILE A 49 -5.14 2.37 -12.17
CA ILE A 49 -4.63 2.28 -10.79
C ILE A 49 -3.68 3.44 -10.50
N PHE A 50 -2.74 3.75 -11.42
CA PHE A 50 -1.82 4.89 -11.26
C PHE A 50 -2.53 6.24 -11.16
N GLU A 51 -3.70 6.37 -11.76
CA GLU A 51 -4.55 7.58 -11.72
C GLU A 51 -5.50 7.59 -10.51
N SER A 52 -5.52 6.53 -9.70
CA SER A 52 -6.35 6.47 -8.49
C SER A 52 -5.92 7.50 -7.45
N GLU A 53 -6.89 7.94 -6.66
CA GLU A 53 -6.67 8.90 -5.58
C GLU A 53 -5.56 8.44 -4.62
N TRP A 54 -5.55 7.16 -4.25
CA TRP A 54 -4.54 6.62 -3.35
C TRP A 54 -3.12 6.73 -3.92
N MET A 55 -2.95 6.38 -5.21
CA MET A 55 -1.65 6.41 -5.86
C MET A 55 -1.12 7.84 -6.03
N VAL A 56 -1.97 8.78 -6.42
CA VAL A 56 -1.57 10.17 -6.71
C VAL A 56 -1.25 10.95 -5.44
N ILE A 57 -2.06 10.79 -4.39
CA ILE A 57 -1.95 11.62 -3.18
C ILE A 57 -0.93 11.05 -2.19
N TRP A 58 -0.85 9.72 -2.03
CA TRP A 58 0.01 9.10 -1.00
C TRP A 58 1.18 8.31 -1.60
N ALA A 59 0.93 7.39 -2.55
CA ALA A 59 1.96 6.44 -2.96
C ALA A 59 3.09 7.04 -3.80
N LEU A 60 2.76 7.78 -4.88
CA LEU A 60 3.74 8.36 -5.79
C LEU A 60 4.63 9.42 -5.11
N PRO A 61 4.08 10.34 -4.28
CA PRO A 61 4.91 11.29 -3.55
C PRO A 61 5.90 10.62 -2.59
N GLU A 62 5.53 9.50 -1.96
CA GLU A 62 6.42 8.76 -1.06
C GLU A 62 7.51 8.00 -1.83
N ASN A 63 7.16 7.41 -2.99
CA ASN A 63 8.11 6.72 -3.85
C ASN A 63 9.25 7.64 -4.32
N GLY A 64 8.94 8.91 -4.66
CA GLY A 64 9.95 9.90 -5.05
C GLY A 64 10.94 10.25 -3.93
N LYS A 65 10.51 10.24 -2.67
CA LYS A 65 11.39 10.51 -1.51
C LYS A 65 12.39 9.39 -1.26
N ILE A 66 12.07 8.17 -1.69
CA ILE A 66 12.95 7.00 -1.54
C ILE A 66 14.10 7.06 -2.54
N SER A 67 13.89 7.58 -3.76
CA SER A 67 14.95 7.74 -4.76
C SER A 67 15.99 8.82 -4.44
N ASP A 68 15.63 9.83 -3.64
CA ASP A 68 16.55 10.92 -3.25
C ASP A 68 17.46 10.55 -2.06
N ASN A 69 17.27 9.37 -1.46
CA ASN A 69 18.03 8.85 -0.31
C ASN A 69 18.95 7.66 -0.68
N VAL A 70 19.22 7.42 -1.96
CA VAL A 70 20.15 6.39 -2.46
C VAL A 70 21.33 7.01 -3.18
#